data_AF-A0AAV0EAL4-F1
#
_entry.id   AF-A0AAV0EAL4-F1
#
_cell.length_a   1.000
_cell.length_b   1.000
_cell.length_c   1.000
_cell.angle_alpha   90.00
_cell.angle_beta   90.00
_cell.angle_gamma   90.00
#
_symmetry.space_group_name_H-M   'P 1'
#
loop_
_entity.id
_entity.type
_entity.pdbx_description
1 polymer ?
#
loop_
_entity_poly.entity_id
_entity_poly.type
_entity_poly.pdbx_seq_one_letter_code
_entity_poly.pdbx_strand_id
1 'polypeptide(L)'
;MTWRIEDFIEKFISFGESQFEGSWEAYMKIRVCMEVGKHLKVGTTLRKGKRVGHHVGFKYEKLPSFCFVCGVIGHADRFCPLTYECENTVLEKSYGWDSK
;
A
#
# COMPACT_ATOMS: atom_id res chain seq x y z
N MET A 1 -10.53 20.45 -6.04
CA MET A 1 -10.58 19.15 -5.33
C MET A 1 -9.23 18.92 -4.67
N THR A 2 -9.17 19.04 -3.35
CA THR A 2 -7.95 18.89 -2.55
C THR A 2 -7.99 17.52 -1.91
N TRP A 3 -7.24 16.56 -2.44
CA TRP A 3 -7.18 15.20 -1.90
C TRP A 3 -6.51 15.23 -0.51
N ARG A 4 -7.24 14.83 0.53
CA ARG A 4 -6.67 14.65 1.88
C ARG A 4 -6.20 13.21 2.03
N ILE A 5 -5.18 12.98 2.85
CA ILE A 5 -4.73 11.63 3.18
C ILE A 5 -5.84 10.82 3.89
N GLU A 6 -6.75 11.52 4.57
CA GLU A 6 -7.96 10.97 5.20
C GLU A 6 -8.94 10.36 4.18
N ASP A 7 -9.00 10.88 2.95
CA ASP A 7 -9.84 10.28 1.89
C ASP A 7 -9.29 8.92 1.42
N PHE A 8 -8.02 8.65 1.74
CA PHE A 8 -7.32 7.44 1.34
C PHE A 8 -7.27 6.40 2.46
N ILE A 9 -7.14 6.84 3.70
CA ILE A 9 -7.07 6.00 4.88
C ILE A 9 -8.50 5.80 5.38
N GLU A 10 -9.07 4.60 5.18
CA GLU A 10 -10.47 4.31 5.55
C GLU A 10 -10.79 4.75 6.98
N LYS A 11 -9.99 4.26 7.94
CA LYS A 11 -10.10 4.69 9.33
C LYS A 11 -8.72 4.73 9.98
N PHE A 12 -8.26 5.91 10.32
CA PHE A 12 -7.06 6.10 11.12
C PHE A 12 -7.26 5.54 12.54
N ILE A 13 -6.26 4.82 13.06
CA ILE A 13 -6.25 4.30 14.43
C ILE A 13 -5.28 5.12 15.29
N SER A 14 -4.00 5.13 14.93
CA SER A 14 -2.97 5.79 15.72
C SER A 14 -1.70 6.06 14.91
N PHE A 15 -0.88 7.00 15.37
CA PHE A 15 0.51 7.10 14.92
C PHE A 15 1.34 6.00 15.57
N GLY A 16 2.28 5.43 14.81
CA GLY A 16 3.32 4.56 15.34
C GLY A 16 4.60 5.35 15.65
N GLU A 17 5.65 4.64 16.05
CA GLU A 17 6.99 5.20 16.15
C GLU A 17 7.46 5.60 14.74
N SER A 18 7.74 6.89 14.57
CA SER A 18 8.27 7.43 13.32
C SER A 18 9.72 7.80 13.53
N GLN A 19 10.57 7.39 12.60
CA GLN A 19 12.00 7.69 12.66
C GLN A 19 12.23 8.92 11.77
N PHE A 20 12.25 10.09 12.41
CA PHE A 20 12.54 11.37 11.74
C PHE A 20 13.97 11.88 12.01
N GLU A 21 14.78 11.10 12.71
CA GLU A 21 16.08 11.54 13.21
C GLU A 21 17.19 11.27 12.20
N GLY A 22 17.54 12.29 11.42
CA GLY A 22 18.83 12.45 10.74
C GLY A 22 19.19 11.44 9.63
N SER A 23 18.35 10.43 9.35
CA SER A 23 18.60 9.45 8.29
C SER A 23 18.01 9.89 6.95
N TRP A 24 18.56 9.34 5.87
CA TRP A 24 18.13 9.62 4.49
C TRP A 24 16.78 8.96 4.14
N GLU A 25 16.13 8.32 5.12
CA GLU A 25 14.87 7.59 4.98
C GLU A 25 13.88 7.97 6.09
N ALA A 26 13.49 9.24 6.14
CA ALA A 26 12.42 9.66 7.04
C ALA A 26 11.08 9.03 6.60
N TYR A 27 10.47 8.20 7.46
CA TYR A 27 9.16 7.59 7.21
C TYR A 27 8.20 7.82 8.37
N MET A 28 6.91 7.86 8.05
CA MET A 28 5.83 7.94 9.04
C MET A 28 5.13 6.59 9.14
N LYS A 29 5.12 5.99 10.34
CA LYS A 29 4.31 4.80 10.62
C LYS A 29 2.94 5.22 11.13
N ILE A 30 1.90 4.66 10.52
CA ILE A 30 0.51 4.83 10.97
C ILE A 30 -0.15 3.47 11.08
N ARG A 31 -1.11 3.36 12.00
CA ARG A 31 -2.02 2.22 12.10
C ARG A 31 -3.37 2.65 11.54
N VAL A 32 -3.91 1.82 10.67
CA VAL A 32 -5.18 2.07 9.99
C VAL A 32 -6.06 0.82 10.10
N CYS A 33 -7.36 1.01 10.27
CA CYS A 33 -8.35 -0.03 10.10
C CYS A 33 -8.80 0.00 8.65
N MET A 34 -8.73 -1.14 7.97
CA MET A 34 -9.11 -1.26 6.59
C MET A 34 -9.82 -2.58 6.30
N GLU A 35 -10.64 -2.59 5.26
CA GLU A 35 -11.30 -3.79 4.76
C GLU A 35 -10.30 -4.74 4.08
N VAL A 36 -10.18 -5.96 4.61
CA VAL A 36 -9.20 -6.98 4.19
C VAL A 36 -9.40 -7.45 2.75
N GLY A 37 -10.63 -7.44 2.25
CA GLY A 37 -10.97 -7.85 0.88
C GLY A 37 -10.63 -6.83 -0.20
N LYS A 38 -10.19 -5.62 0.19
CA LYS A 38 -9.79 -4.59 -0.76
C LYS A 38 -8.32 -4.71 -1.13
N HIS A 39 -8.00 -4.26 -2.33
CA HIS A 39 -6.62 -4.21 -2.82
C HIS A 39 -5.83 -3.18 -2.00
N LEU A 40 -4.67 -3.59 -1.50
CA LEU A 40 -3.74 -2.67 -0.87
C LEU A 40 -3.23 -1.68 -1.92
N LYS A 41 -3.12 -0.42 -1.55
CA LYS A 41 -2.74 0.64 -2.48
C LYS A 41 -1.25 0.92 -2.33
N VAL A 42 -0.52 0.98 -3.45
CA VAL A 42 0.95 1.12 -3.45
C VAL A 42 1.41 2.55 -3.10
N GLY A 43 0.55 3.55 -3.27
CA GLY A 43 0.87 4.93 -2.96
C GLY A 43 -0.29 5.88 -3.23
N THR A 44 -0.11 7.15 -2.90
CA THR A 44 -1.04 8.23 -3.25
C THR A 44 -0.29 9.52 -3.57
N THR A 45 -0.96 10.47 -4.21
CA THR A 45 -0.41 11.82 -4.42
C THR A 45 -1.04 12.79 -3.43
N LEU A 46 -0.23 13.31 -2.51
CA LEU A 46 -0.67 14.32 -1.54
C LEU A 46 -0.56 15.71 -2.15
N ARG A 47 -1.66 16.48 -2.10
CA ARG A 47 -1.69 17.88 -2.56
C ARG A 47 -2.05 18.81 -1.41
N LYS A 48 -1.14 19.72 -1.07
CA LYS A 48 -1.42 20.81 -0.12
C LYS A 48 -1.81 22.07 -0.90
N GLY A 49 -3.12 22.27 -1.12
CA GLY A 49 -3.66 23.42 -1.85
C GLY A 49 -3.28 23.42 -3.33
N LYS A 50 -2.80 24.57 -3.85
CA LYS A 50 -2.36 24.73 -5.25
C LYS A 50 -0.93 24.23 -5.53
N ARG A 51 -0.23 23.64 -4.55
CA ARG A 51 1.14 23.15 -4.73
C ARG A 51 1.19 21.88 -5.58
N VAL A 52 2.35 21.62 -6.18
CA VAL A 52 2.66 20.37 -6.87
C VAL A 52 2.40 19.19 -5.92
N GLY A 53 1.76 18.15 -6.44
CA GLY A 53 1.48 16.96 -5.66
C GLY A 53 2.75 16.18 -5.38
N HIS A 54 2.94 15.75 -4.14
CA HIS A 54 4.04 14.87 -3.75
C HIS A 54 3.52 13.44 -3.73
N HIS A 55 4.15 12.55 -4.49
CA HIS A 55 3.83 11.13 -4.43
C HIS A 55 4.42 10.54 -3.15
N VAL A 56 3.59 9.81 -2.41
CA VAL A 56 3.97 9.08 -1.22
C VAL A 56 3.69 7.60 -1.48
N GLY A 57 4.73 6.78 -1.41
CA GLY A 57 4.63 5.33 -1.46
C GLY A 57 4.21 4.77 -0.10
N PHE A 58 3.42 3.70 -0.12
CA PHE A 58 3.03 2.96 1.08
C PHE A 58 3.80 1.67 1.18
N LYS A 59 4.31 1.41 2.38
CA LYS A 59 4.89 0.14 2.77
C LYS A 59 4.04 -0.45 3.89
N TYR A 60 3.66 -1.70 3.73
CA TYR A 60 2.82 -2.42 4.68
C TYR A 60 3.68 -3.39 5.48
N GLU A 61 3.50 -3.42 6.80
CA GLU A 61 4.20 -4.35 7.69
C GLU A 61 3.22 -5.40 8.23
N LYS A 62 3.71 -6.62 8.49
CA LYS A 62 2.96 -7.70 9.16
C LYS A 62 1.67 -8.12 8.42
N LEU A 63 1.72 -8.18 7.09
CA LEU A 63 0.66 -8.77 6.29
C LEU A 63 0.72 -10.30 6.41
N PRO A 64 -0.38 -10.99 6.80
CA PRO A 64 -0.38 -12.44 6.94
C PRO A 64 -0.42 -13.10 5.55
N SER A 65 -1.60 -13.52 5.07
CA SER A 65 -1.77 -14.13 3.74
C SER A 65 -1.99 -13.06 2.68
N PHE A 66 -0.94 -12.35 2.27
CA PHE A 66 -1.02 -11.36 1.20
C PHE A 66 -0.65 -11.94 -0.17
N CYS A 67 -1.45 -11.62 -1.18
CA CYS A 67 -1.19 -12.01 -2.56
C CYS A 67 -0.45 -10.88 -3.29
N PHE A 68 0.78 -11.14 -3.72
CA PHE A 68 1.59 -10.20 -4.50
C PHE A 68 1.15 -10.09 -5.97
N VAL A 69 0.29 -11.00 -6.42
CA VAL A 69 -0.32 -10.96 -7.76
C VAL A 69 -1.46 -9.93 -7.80
N CYS A 70 -2.43 -10.05 -6.89
CA CYS A 70 -3.62 -9.19 -6.91
C CYS A 70 -3.67 -8.12 -5.81
N GLY A 71 -2.77 -8.13 -4.83
CA GLY A 71 -2.75 -7.12 -3.78
C GLY A 71 -3.81 -7.27 -2.69
N VAL A 72 -4.45 -8.44 -2.57
CA VAL A 72 -5.52 -8.70 -1.58
C VAL A 72 -5.00 -9.60 -0.46
N ILE A 73 -5.51 -9.38 0.76
CA ILE A 73 -5.24 -10.24 1.91
C ILE A 73 -6.30 -11.34 1.98
N GLY A 74 -5.87 -12.59 2.21
CA GLY A 74 -6.74 -13.75 2.41
C GLY A 74 -6.26 -15.00 1.67
N HIS A 75 -5.32 -14.88 0.74
CA HIS A 75 -4.76 -16.01 -0.01
C HIS A 75 -3.30 -15.76 -0.38
N ALA A 76 -2.58 -16.83 -0.70
CA ALA A 76 -1.23 -16.76 -1.25
C ALA A 76 -1.27 -16.70 -2.78
N ASP A 77 -0.20 -16.21 -3.40
CA ASP A 77 -0.04 -16.09 -4.87
C ASP A 77 -0.50 -17.33 -5.64
N ARG A 78 -0.16 -18.53 -5.13
CA ARG A 78 -0.48 -19.83 -5.76
C ARG A 78 -1.98 -20.15 -5.84
N PHE A 79 -2.79 -19.50 -5.01
CA PHE A 79 -4.23 -19.69 -4.95
C PHE A 79 -4.98 -18.45 -5.44
N CYS A 80 -4.29 -17.55 -6.15
CA CYS A 80 -4.90 -16.33 -6.65
C CYS A 80 -5.87 -16.65 -7.80
N PRO A 81 -7.14 -16.21 -7.75
CA PRO A 81 -8.08 -16.40 -8.85
C PRO A 81 -7.54 -15.90 -10.21
N LEU A 82 -6.79 -14.80 -10.20
CA LEU A 82 -6.16 -14.24 -11.40
C LEU A 82 -5.10 -15.16 -12.03
N THR A 83 -4.52 -16.09 -11.26
CA THR A 83 -3.58 -17.08 -11.82
C THR A 83 -4.28 -18.17 -12.64
N TYR A 84 -5.56 -18.42 -12.37
CA TYR A 84 -6.35 -19.40 -13.13
C TYR A 84 -6.94 -18.79 -14.41
N GLU A 85 -7.22 -17.49 -14.41
CA GLU A 85 -7.75 -16.79 -15.60
C GLU A 85 -6.67 -16.48 -16.66
N CYS A 86 -5.39 -16.58 -16.30
CA CYS A 86 -4.25 -16.28 -17.17
C CYS A 86 -3.38 -17.52 -17.42
N GLU A 87 -3.89 -18.51 -18.17
CA GLU A 87 -3.05 -19.56 -18.74
C GLU A 87 -2.01 -18.94 -19.69
N ASN A 88 -0.75 -18.84 -19.24
CA ASN A 88 0.49 -18.55 -20.01
C ASN A 88 1.05 -17.12 -20.07
N THR A 89 0.74 -16.22 -19.14
CA THR A 89 1.52 -14.98 -18.98
C THR A 89 2.13 -14.88 -17.60
N VAL A 90 3.45 -14.61 -17.54
CA VAL A 90 4.13 -14.27 -16.28
C VAL A 90 3.40 -13.08 -15.68
N LEU A 91 2.62 -13.31 -14.62
CA LEU A 91 1.91 -12.23 -13.95
C LEU A 91 2.95 -11.32 -13.29
N GLU A 92 3.08 -10.10 -13.81
CA GLU A 92 3.92 -9.09 -13.20
C GLU A 92 3.40 -8.80 -11.79
N LYS A 93 4.28 -9.01 -10.80
CA LYS A 93 3.94 -8.72 -9.40
C LYS A 93 3.86 -7.21 -9.25
N SER A 94 2.64 -6.71 -9.08
CA SER A 94 2.38 -5.28 -8.84
C SER A 94 2.88 -4.83 -7.46
N TYR A 95 3.29 -5.78 -6.61
CA TYR A 95 3.76 -5.57 -5.25
C TYR A 95 5.08 -6.31 -5.04
N GLY A 96 6.08 -5.65 -4.45
CA GLY A 96 7.39 -6.24 -4.16
C GLY A 96 8.01 -5.68 -2.88
N TRP A 97 8.79 -6.51 -2.19
CA TRP A 97 9.53 -6.13 -0.97
C TRP A 97 10.49 -4.96 -1.22
N ASP A 98 11.05 -4.92 -2.43
CA ASP A 98 11.97 -3.90 -2.90
C ASP A 98 11.34 -3.09 -4.04
N SER A 99 10.31 -2.31 -3.73
CA SER A 99 9.91 -1.24 -4.64
C SER A 99 10.93 -0.11 -4.51
N LYS A 100 11.97 -0.16 -5.36
CA LYS A 100 12.91 0.95 -5.62
C LYS A 100 12.19 2.14 -6.24
#